data_AF-A0A842VZY6-F1
#
_entry.id   AF-A0A842VZY6-F1
#
_cell.length_a   1.000
_cell.length_b   1.000
_cell.length_c   1.000
_cell.angle_alpha   90.00
_cell.angle_beta   90.00
_cell.angle_gamma   90.00
#
_symmetry.space_group_name_H-M   'P 1'
#
loop_
_entity.id
_entity.type
_entity.pdbx_description
1 polymer ?
#
loop_
_entity_poly.entity_id
_entity_poly.type
_entity_poly.pdbx_seq_one_letter_code
_entity_poly.pdbx_strand_id
1 'polypeptide(L)'
;MSDERIKKIKAAKDSEIAQLNKVKDLLKQKLKETKLENAELKKKLEGKGSAPSSAQGGQEQEELIKKLRKQVKMQKEKILELKAKEKQVGEQSPTTATGTSVDKKIDAINSKLEKGFNDILNKLNQLTGSNTSSSINNKKDSPKPQPKPEAPKPEPKKEEGGGAIAAGKLLMIDYPKNGVIKCPHCGKQNYRETVNKAQIISYVPKPKYGKKYYCKVCRGEWAYKM
;
A
#
# COMPACT_ATOMS: atom_id res chain seq x y z
N MET A 1 -50.47 29.43 10.40
CA MET A 1 -49.67 28.38 11.09
C MET A 1 -48.49 27.84 10.27
N SER A 2 -48.49 27.95 8.94
CA SER A 2 -47.41 27.42 8.09
C SER A 2 -46.10 28.23 8.16
N ASP A 3 -46.16 29.56 8.28
CA ASP A 3 -44.96 30.42 8.27
C ASP A 3 -44.07 30.27 9.51
N GLU A 4 -44.67 29.96 10.66
CA GLU A 4 -43.92 29.78 11.90
C GLU A 4 -43.10 28.48 11.89
N ARG A 5 -43.64 27.43 11.23
CA ARG A 5 -42.90 26.18 11.01
C ARG A 5 -41.74 26.39 10.04
N ILE A 6 -41.95 27.15 8.96
CA ILE A 6 -40.89 27.47 7.99
C ILE A 6 -39.76 28.26 8.66
N LYS A 7 -40.08 29.24 9.51
CA LYS A 7 -39.07 30.00 10.28
C LYS A 7 -38.26 29.10 11.24
N LYS A 8 -38.92 28.18 11.95
CA LYS A 8 -38.23 27.23 12.85
C LYS A 8 -37.31 26.28 12.09
N ILE A 9 -37.73 25.77 10.93
CA ILE A 9 -36.89 24.92 10.08
C ILE A 9 -35.68 25.69 9.54
N LYS A 10 -35.87 26.93 9.10
CA LYS A 10 -34.77 27.76 8.59
C LYS A 10 -33.74 28.05 9.69
N ALA A 11 -34.19 28.43 10.88
CA ALA A 11 -33.31 28.67 12.03
C ALA A 11 -32.52 27.42 12.46
N ALA A 12 -33.16 26.24 12.42
CA ALA A 12 -32.48 24.98 12.71
C ALA A 12 -31.38 24.68 11.67
N LYS A 13 -31.66 24.85 10.38
CA LYS A 13 -30.67 24.66 9.30
C LYS A 13 -29.53 25.66 9.39
N ASP A 14 -29.81 26.93 9.67
CA ASP A 14 -28.77 27.95 9.82
C ASP A 14 -27.86 27.67 11.04
N SER A 15 -28.43 27.15 12.14
CA SER A 15 -27.67 26.70 13.30
C SER A 15 -26.77 25.50 12.98
N GLU A 16 -27.29 24.52 12.23
CA GLU A 16 -26.55 23.34 11.79
C GLU A 16 -25.39 23.71 10.85
N ILE A 17 -25.63 24.62 9.89
CA ILE A 17 -24.59 25.15 9.01
C ILE A 17 -23.50 25.87 9.82
N ALA A 18 -23.88 26.64 10.84
CA ALA A 18 -22.91 27.30 11.72
C ALA A 18 -22.06 26.28 12.52
N GLN A 19 -22.68 25.21 13.02
CA GLN A 19 -21.96 24.13 13.70
C GLN A 19 -21.00 23.39 12.76
N LEU A 20 -21.44 23.06 11.54
CA LEU A 20 -20.61 22.40 10.54
C LEU A 20 -19.41 23.27 10.12
N ASN A 21 -19.61 24.58 9.97
CA ASN A 21 -18.51 25.50 9.69
C ASN A 21 -17.51 25.56 10.85
N LYS A 22 -17.98 25.60 12.09
CA LYS A 22 -17.11 25.56 13.27
C LYS A 22 -16.28 24.26 13.34
N VAL A 23 -16.90 23.11 13.08
CA VAL A 23 -16.21 21.81 13.03
C VAL A 23 -15.19 21.78 11.89
N LYS A 24 -15.54 22.29 10.71
CA LYS A 24 -14.65 22.37 9.56
C LYS A 24 -13.41 23.22 9.83
N ASP A 25 -13.56 24.33 10.53
CA ASP A 25 -12.42 25.20 10.86
C ASP A 25 -11.54 24.59 11.95
N LEU A 26 -12.12 23.94 12.97
CA LEU A 26 -11.38 23.13 13.94
C LEU A 26 -10.58 22.00 13.27
N LEU A 27 -11.18 21.30 12.30
CA LEU A 27 -10.50 20.25 11.55
C LEU A 27 -9.36 20.80 10.70
N LYS A 28 -9.54 21.94 10.03
CA LYS A 28 -8.47 22.61 9.29
C LYS A 28 -7.32 23.02 10.20
N GLN A 29 -7.62 23.55 11.39
CA GLN A 29 -6.62 23.92 12.37
C GLN A 29 -5.83 22.70 12.83
N LYS A 30 -6.51 21.62 13.23
CA LYS A 30 -5.86 20.35 13.63
C LYS A 30 -5.00 19.76 12.53
N LEU A 31 -5.45 19.84 11.27
CA LEU A 31 -4.71 19.35 10.12
C LEU A 31 -3.43 20.19 9.87
N LYS A 32 -3.49 21.51 10.08
CA LYS A 32 -2.30 22.38 10.05
C LYS A 32 -1.33 22.04 11.18
N GLU A 33 -1.81 21.90 12.41
CA GLU A 33 -1.00 21.51 13.58
C GLU A 33 -0.27 20.19 13.33
N THR A 34 -0.99 19.14 12.88
CA THR A 34 -0.39 17.83 12.58
C THR A 34 0.60 17.89 11.41
N LYS A 35 0.39 18.76 10.42
CA LYS A 35 1.38 18.96 9.34
C LYS A 35 2.65 19.60 9.85
N LEU A 36 2.55 20.58 10.76
CA LEU A 36 3.71 21.21 11.39
C LEU A 36 4.45 20.21 12.29
N GLU A 37 3.74 19.44 13.11
CA GLU A 37 4.33 18.42 13.98
C GLU A 37 5.06 17.34 13.15
N ASN A 38 4.47 16.89 12.04
CA ASN A 38 5.14 15.97 11.11
C ASN A 38 6.37 16.59 10.44
N ALA A 39 6.31 17.87 10.06
CA ALA A 39 7.46 18.55 9.48
C ALA A 39 8.61 18.69 10.50
N GLU A 40 8.28 18.99 11.75
CA GLU A 40 9.25 19.08 12.85
C GLU A 40 9.87 17.72 13.16
N LEU A 41 9.06 16.66 13.24
CA LEU A 41 9.54 15.28 13.43
C LEU A 41 10.42 14.83 12.26
N LYS A 42 10.05 15.18 11.03
CA LYS A 42 10.88 14.90 9.85
C LYS A 42 12.22 15.63 9.94
N LYS A 43 12.23 16.89 10.35
CA LYS A 43 13.46 17.67 10.57
C LYS A 43 14.33 17.06 11.68
N LYS A 44 13.73 16.56 12.77
CA LYS A 44 14.45 15.85 13.85
C LYS A 44 15.07 14.53 13.38
N LEU A 45 14.40 13.81 12.47
CA LEU A 45 14.93 12.59 11.87
C LEU A 45 16.07 12.88 10.87
N GLU A 46 15.92 13.91 10.03
CA GLU A 46 16.95 14.33 9.07
C GLU A 46 18.18 14.92 9.78
N GLY A 47 17.99 15.65 10.89
CA GLY A 47 19.08 16.21 11.70
C GLY A 47 19.90 15.17 12.49
N LYS A 48 19.43 13.93 12.63
CA LYS A 48 20.19 12.82 13.24
C LYS A 48 20.93 11.94 12.21
N GLY A 49 20.85 12.27 10.92
CA GLY A 49 21.46 11.48 9.85
C GLY A 49 22.80 12.03 9.35
N SER A 50 23.86 12.02 10.16
CA SER A 50 25.28 12.18 9.71
C SER A 50 26.30 11.82 10.81
N ALA A 51 26.11 10.73 11.54
CA ALA A 51 27.20 10.10 12.30
C ALA A 51 26.96 8.60 12.43
N PRO A 52 27.94 7.73 12.07
CA PRO A 52 27.83 6.31 12.32
C PRO A 52 28.12 6.00 13.79
N SER A 53 27.51 4.93 14.28
CA SER A 53 27.90 4.19 15.49
C SER A 53 27.30 4.67 16.83
N SER A 54 26.24 3.97 17.27
CA SER A 54 26.14 3.38 18.62
C SER A 54 24.79 2.67 18.75
N ALA A 55 24.83 1.42 19.21
CA ALA A 55 23.66 0.56 19.44
C ALA A 55 22.62 1.15 20.42
N GLN A 56 22.94 2.26 21.08
CA GLN A 56 22.06 2.99 22.00
C GLN A 56 21.02 3.88 21.29
N GLY A 57 21.27 4.30 20.03
CA GLY A 57 20.34 5.15 19.27
C GLY A 57 19.11 4.42 18.71
N GLY A 58 19.17 3.10 18.58
CA GLY A 58 18.07 2.29 18.03
C GLY A 58 16.85 2.22 18.96
N GLN A 59 17.06 2.19 20.28
CA GLN A 59 15.97 2.10 21.26
C GLN A 59 15.16 3.39 21.35
N GLU A 60 15.80 4.56 21.37
CA GLU A 60 15.09 5.86 21.33
C GLU A 60 14.34 6.05 20.01
N GLN A 61 14.94 5.62 18.89
CA GLN A 61 14.30 5.72 17.58
C GLN A 61 13.09 4.78 17.47
N GLU A 62 13.18 3.58 18.05
CA GLU A 62 12.08 2.62 18.09
C GLU A 62 10.95 3.06 19.03
N GLU A 63 11.27 3.67 20.19
CA GLU A 63 10.27 4.30 21.05
C GLU A 63 9.55 5.46 20.35
N LEU A 64 10.28 6.32 19.62
CA LEU A 64 9.68 7.40 18.84
C LEU A 64 8.72 6.85 17.78
N ILE A 65 9.11 5.79 17.07
CA ILE A 65 8.25 5.11 16.08
C ILE A 65 7.00 4.53 16.76
N LYS A 66 7.14 3.94 17.96
CA LYS A 66 6.01 3.39 18.73
C LYS A 66 5.04 4.48 19.17
N LYS A 67 5.56 5.64 19.61
CA LYS A 67 4.78 6.81 20.01
C LYS A 67 4.03 7.42 18.82
N LEU A 68 4.69 7.53 17.67
CA LEU A 68 4.09 7.93 16.40
C LEU A 68 2.97 6.99 15.97
N ARG A 69 3.18 5.66 16.02
CA ARG A 69 2.14 4.68 15.69
C ARG A 69 0.92 4.79 16.60
N LYS A 70 1.12 5.03 17.90
CA LYS A 70 0.03 5.26 18.86
C LYS A 70 -0.75 6.54 18.58
N GLN A 71 -0.07 7.65 18.31
CA GLN A 71 -0.74 8.92 17.95
C GLN A 71 -1.54 8.77 16.65
N VAL A 72 -1.00 8.11 15.63
CA VAL A 72 -1.71 7.84 14.37
C VAL A 72 -2.94 6.99 14.61
N LYS A 73 -2.86 5.97 15.48
CA LYS A 73 -4.01 5.14 15.85
C LYS A 73 -5.11 5.97 16.52
N MET A 74 -4.76 6.78 17.53
CA MET A 74 -5.72 7.67 18.20
C MET A 74 -6.34 8.69 17.26
N GLN A 75 -5.57 9.27 16.34
CA GLN A 75 -6.09 10.22 15.36
C GLN A 75 -7.04 9.53 14.38
N LYS A 76 -6.74 8.30 13.94
CA LYS A 76 -7.61 7.51 13.07
C LYS A 76 -8.93 7.17 13.76
N GLU A 77 -8.89 6.82 15.05
CA GLU A 77 -10.09 6.58 15.86
C GLU A 77 -10.93 7.87 16.03
N LYS A 78 -10.30 9.02 16.33
CA LYS A 78 -11.02 10.31 16.38
C LYS A 78 -11.67 10.70 15.06
N ILE A 79 -11.01 10.41 13.92
CA ILE A 79 -11.59 10.66 12.59
C ILE A 79 -12.80 9.74 12.34
N LEU A 80 -12.71 8.47 12.76
CA LEU A 80 -13.84 7.53 12.66
C LEU A 80 -15.02 7.97 13.53
N GLU A 81 -14.75 8.44 14.75
CA GLU A 81 -15.78 8.95 15.66
C GLU A 81 -16.47 10.21 15.11
N LEU A 82 -15.70 11.13 14.53
CA LEU A 82 -16.26 12.33 13.87
C LEU A 82 -17.09 11.95 12.64
N LYS A 83 -16.66 10.96 11.84
CA LYS A 83 -17.48 10.42 10.73
C LYS A 83 -18.77 9.76 11.21
N ALA A 84 -18.73 9.06 12.33
CA ALA A 84 -19.92 8.45 12.92
C ALA A 84 -20.92 9.51 13.40
N LYS A 85 -20.42 10.60 14.03
CA LYS A 85 -21.23 11.75 14.43
C LYS A 85 -21.83 12.48 13.22
N GLU A 86 -21.08 12.62 12.12
CA GLU A 86 -21.58 13.23 10.87
C GLU A 86 -22.72 12.40 10.23
N LYS A 87 -22.62 11.05 10.27
CA LYS A 87 -23.70 10.16 9.82
C LYS A 87 -24.96 10.28 10.69
N GLN A 88 -24.82 10.37 12.00
CA GLN A 88 -25.97 10.55 12.91
C GLN A 88 -26.67 11.90 12.71
N VAL A 89 -25.93 12.96 12.40
CA VAL A 89 -26.52 14.28 12.09
C VAL A 89 -27.23 14.26 10.72
N GLY A 90 -26.71 13.50 9.74
CA GLY A 90 -27.33 13.33 8.42
C GLY A 90 -28.61 12.47 8.38
N GLU A 91 -28.89 11.67 9.41
CA GLU A 91 -30.05 10.75 9.44
C GLU A 91 -31.35 11.39 9.95
N GLN A 92 -31.32 12.65 10.43
CA GLN A 92 -32.52 13.35 10.92
C GLN A 92 -33.13 14.37 9.94
N SER A 93 -32.64 14.48 8.70
CA SER A 93 -33.23 15.40 7.72
C SER A 93 -33.64 14.67 6.43
N PRO A 94 -34.94 14.64 6.06
CA PRO A 94 -35.36 14.10 4.79
C PRO A 94 -34.98 15.08 3.66
N THR A 95 -34.33 14.55 2.64
CA THR A 95 -34.20 15.09 1.27
C THR A 95 -33.46 16.42 1.09
N THR A 96 -32.24 16.39 0.54
CA THR A 96 -31.92 17.04 -0.75
C THR A 96 -30.52 16.65 -1.25
N ALA A 97 -30.45 16.31 -2.54
CA ALA A 97 -29.33 15.70 -3.24
C ALA A 97 -28.14 16.66 -3.49
N THR A 98 -27.35 16.97 -2.46
CA THR A 98 -26.13 17.80 -2.61
C THR A 98 -24.87 17.20 -1.98
N GLY A 99 -24.81 15.86 -1.83
CA GLY A 99 -23.69 15.16 -1.18
C GLY A 99 -22.44 14.93 -2.05
N THR A 100 -22.56 14.98 -3.38
CA THR A 100 -21.50 14.51 -4.31
C THR A 100 -20.23 15.36 -4.35
N SER A 101 -20.22 16.58 -3.79
CA SER A 101 -19.05 17.48 -3.84
C SER A 101 -18.10 17.30 -2.65
N VAL A 102 -18.61 16.91 -1.48
CA VAL A 102 -17.81 16.72 -0.27
C VAL A 102 -17.16 15.33 -0.28
N ASP A 103 -17.89 14.29 -0.69
CA ASP A 103 -17.36 12.93 -0.82
C ASP A 103 -16.18 12.86 -1.81
N LYS A 104 -16.30 13.54 -2.97
CA LYS A 104 -15.19 13.63 -3.95
C LYS A 104 -13.95 14.34 -3.39
N LYS A 105 -14.12 15.32 -2.51
CA LYS A 105 -12.99 16.00 -1.84
C LYS A 105 -12.36 15.09 -0.78
N ILE A 106 -13.16 14.28 -0.08
CA ILE A 106 -12.68 13.31 0.90
C ILE A 106 -11.89 12.18 0.22
N ASP A 107 -12.38 11.64 -0.90
CA ASP A 107 -11.65 10.62 -1.67
C ASP A 107 -10.33 11.16 -2.24
N ALA A 108 -10.31 12.42 -2.69
CA ALA A 108 -9.09 13.07 -3.14
C ALA A 108 -8.07 13.26 -2.00
N ILE A 109 -8.54 13.52 -0.77
CA ILE A 109 -7.67 13.63 0.41
C ILE A 109 -7.16 12.26 0.83
N ASN A 110 -8.01 11.23 0.87
CA ASN A 110 -7.61 9.85 1.19
C ASN A 110 -6.57 9.32 0.20
N SER A 111 -6.79 9.53 -1.10
CA SER A 111 -5.84 9.12 -2.14
C SER A 111 -4.49 9.83 -2.02
N LYS A 112 -4.48 11.11 -1.59
CA LYS A 112 -3.24 11.85 -1.32
C LYS A 112 -2.53 11.35 -0.05
N LEU A 113 -3.29 11.02 1.00
CA LEU A 113 -2.72 10.47 2.24
C LEU A 113 -2.10 9.08 2.01
N GLU A 114 -2.79 8.20 1.29
CA GLU A 114 -2.28 6.85 0.98
C GLU A 114 -1.02 6.90 0.11
N LYS A 115 -0.97 7.80 -0.87
CA LYS A 115 0.24 8.04 -1.66
C LYS A 115 1.40 8.54 -0.81
N GLY A 116 1.14 9.55 0.04
CA GLY A 116 2.16 10.05 0.97
C GLY A 116 2.67 8.98 1.93
N PHE A 117 1.77 8.11 2.42
CA PHE A 117 2.12 7.01 3.32
C PHE A 117 2.98 5.94 2.62
N ASN A 118 2.63 5.56 1.39
CA ASN A 118 3.42 4.62 0.60
C ASN A 118 4.80 5.16 0.22
N ASP A 119 4.92 6.46 -0.07
CA ASP A 119 6.22 7.08 -0.34
C ASP A 119 7.11 7.12 0.92
N ILE A 120 6.52 7.38 2.08
CA ILE A 120 7.24 7.35 3.37
C ILE A 120 7.67 5.92 3.69
N LEU A 121 6.81 4.92 3.51
CA LEU A 121 7.14 3.51 3.71
C LEU A 121 8.25 3.02 2.77
N ASN A 122 8.22 3.43 1.51
CA ASN A 122 9.27 3.08 0.56
C ASN A 122 10.60 3.75 0.93
N LYS A 123 10.59 5.01 1.35
CA LYS A 123 11.81 5.69 1.84
C LYS A 123 12.34 5.06 3.12
N LEU A 124 11.47 4.65 4.03
CA LEU A 124 11.85 3.96 5.26
C LEU A 124 12.51 2.60 4.95
N ASN A 125 11.94 1.82 4.02
CA ASN A 125 12.51 0.55 3.58
C ASN A 125 13.85 0.70 2.84
N GLN A 126 14.09 1.83 2.16
CA GLN A 126 15.40 2.13 1.58
C GLN A 126 16.44 2.47 2.65
N LEU A 127 16.03 3.17 3.72
CA LEU A 127 16.88 3.52 4.84
C LEU A 127 17.20 2.31 5.75
N THR A 128 16.27 1.36 5.91
CA THR A 128 16.48 0.15 6.74
C THR A 128 16.98 -1.06 5.96
N GLY A 129 16.80 -1.11 4.64
CA GLY A 129 17.12 -2.26 3.79
C GLY A 129 18.53 -2.32 3.23
N SER A 130 19.39 -1.33 3.49
CA SER A 130 20.71 -1.22 2.83
C SER A 130 21.88 -1.82 3.62
N ASN A 131 21.65 -2.49 4.77
CA ASN A 131 22.74 -3.00 5.63
C ASN A 131 22.77 -4.51 5.90
N THR A 132 22.00 -5.35 5.19
CA THR A 132 22.09 -6.81 5.39
C THR A 132 21.94 -7.58 4.08
N SER A 133 23.04 -7.72 3.34
CA SER A 133 23.37 -8.96 2.59
C SER A 133 24.79 -8.89 2.03
N SER A 134 25.77 -8.86 2.95
CA SER A 134 27.13 -9.31 2.66
C SER A 134 27.30 -10.68 3.31
N SER A 135 27.76 -11.64 2.51
CA SER A 135 28.53 -12.84 2.87
C SER A 135 28.14 -13.62 4.14
N ILE A 136 27.78 -14.90 3.96
CA ILE A 136 28.45 -16.01 4.64
C ILE A 136 28.36 -17.25 3.73
N ASN A 137 29.55 -17.65 3.27
CA ASN A 137 29.88 -18.99 2.79
C ASN A 137 29.51 -20.03 3.86
N ASN A 138 29.00 -21.20 3.45
CA ASN A 138 29.44 -22.46 4.04
C ASN A 138 29.23 -23.63 3.06
N LYS A 139 30.35 -24.10 2.52
CA LYS A 139 30.56 -25.47 2.05
C LYS A 139 30.38 -26.42 3.23
N LYS A 140 29.62 -27.51 3.06
CA LYS A 140 29.93 -28.77 3.76
C LYS A 140 29.42 -29.98 2.97
N ASP A 141 30.40 -30.82 2.67
CA ASP A 141 30.42 -32.17 2.10
C ASP A 141 29.38 -33.18 2.60
N SER A 142 28.81 -33.92 1.62
CA SER A 142 28.63 -35.40 1.53
C SER A 142 27.76 -36.15 2.59
N PRO A 143 27.19 -37.36 2.32
CA PRO A 143 27.41 -38.27 1.18
C PRO A 143 26.14 -38.87 0.51
N LYS A 144 26.42 -39.53 -0.61
CA LYS A 144 25.62 -40.37 -1.52
C LYS A 144 25.01 -41.63 -0.86
N PRO A 145 23.88 -42.16 -1.37
CA PRO A 145 23.78 -43.61 -1.56
C PRO A 145 23.48 -44.01 -3.02
N GLN A 146 24.00 -45.19 -3.36
CA GLN A 146 24.00 -45.87 -4.66
C GLN A 146 22.71 -46.70 -4.93
N PRO A 147 22.55 -47.31 -6.13
CA PRO A 147 21.27 -47.54 -6.83
C PRO A 147 20.80 -49.01 -6.89
N LYS A 148 19.55 -49.22 -7.37
CA LYS A 148 19.05 -50.31 -8.27
C LYS A 148 17.50 -50.36 -8.27
N PRO A 149 16.81 -51.07 -9.20
CA PRO A 149 16.95 -51.19 -10.65
C PRO A 149 15.61 -50.94 -11.42
N GLU A 150 15.71 -50.86 -12.75
CA GLU A 150 14.67 -50.60 -13.76
C GLU A 150 13.51 -51.61 -13.87
N ALA A 151 12.33 -51.13 -14.31
CA ALA A 151 11.58 -51.61 -15.49
C ALA A 151 10.47 -50.58 -15.88
N PRO A 152 9.81 -50.62 -17.06
CA PRO A 152 9.79 -49.49 -18.00
C PRO A 152 8.42 -48.78 -18.23
N LYS A 153 8.53 -47.54 -18.75
CA LYS A 153 7.64 -46.66 -19.58
C LYS A 153 6.17 -47.07 -19.85
N PRO A 154 5.24 -46.08 -19.93
CA PRO A 154 5.23 -45.15 -21.08
C PRO A 154 5.10 -43.65 -20.73
N GLU A 155 5.72 -42.84 -21.60
CA GLU A 155 5.68 -41.37 -21.68
C GLU A 155 4.26 -40.81 -21.91
N PRO A 156 4.00 -39.57 -21.44
CA PRO A 156 4.01 -38.48 -22.41
C PRO A 156 4.76 -37.22 -21.92
N LYS A 157 5.68 -36.78 -22.78
CA LYS A 157 6.16 -35.40 -23.05
C LYS A 157 6.35 -34.48 -21.84
N LYS A 158 7.57 -34.51 -21.29
CA LYS A 158 8.24 -33.31 -20.78
C LYS A 158 8.53 -32.41 -21.97
N GLU A 159 7.85 -31.27 -22.07
CA GLU A 159 8.38 -30.16 -22.85
C GLU A 159 9.60 -29.60 -22.11
N GLU A 160 10.75 -29.82 -22.73
CA GLU A 160 12.00 -29.15 -22.45
C GLU A 160 11.85 -27.66 -22.75
N GLY A 161 11.89 -26.86 -21.69
CA GLY A 161 11.97 -25.40 -21.78
C GLY A 161 12.69 -24.81 -20.57
N GLY A 162 13.55 -25.60 -19.93
CA GLY A 162 14.41 -25.16 -18.82
C GLY A 162 15.62 -24.38 -19.30
N GLY A 163 15.42 -23.37 -20.15
CA GLY A 163 16.46 -22.40 -20.45
C GLY A 163 16.76 -21.59 -19.20
N ALA A 164 17.95 -21.73 -18.64
CA ALA A 164 18.46 -20.83 -17.61
C ALA A 164 18.57 -19.44 -18.23
N ILE A 165 17.52 -18.62 -18.05
CA ILE A 165 17.46 -17.27 -18.59
C ILE A 165 18.39 -16.42 -17.74
N ALA A 166 19.35 -15.77 -18.41
CA ALA A 166 20.21 -14.76 -17.81
C ALA A 166 19.38 -13.76 -17.00
N ALA A 167 19.80 -13.50 -15.77
CA ALA A 167 19.17 -12.56 -14.86
C ALA A 167 19.00 -11.20 -15.58
N GLY A 168 17.76 -10.81 -15.85
CA GLY A 168 17.42 -9.50 -16.44
C GLY A 168 16.46 -9.50 -17.62
N LYS A 169 16.22 -10.63 -18.30
CA LYS A 169 15.20 -10.69 -19.37
C LYS A 169 13.84 -11.11 -18.82
N LEU A 170 12.84 -10.24 -18.96
CA LEU A 170 11.44 -10.52 -18.63
C LEU A 170 10.90 -11.58 -19.60
N LEU A 171 10.47 -12.73 -19.09
CA LEU A 171 9.87 -13.78 -19.91
C LEU A 171 8.41 -13.44 -20.26
N MET A 172 8.04 -13.45 -21.54
CA MET A 172 6.67 -13.23 -21.99
C MET A 172 6.00 -14.57 -22.30
N ILE A 173 4.95 -14.93 -21.57
CA ILE A 173 4.22 -16.21 -21.72
C ILE A 173 2.74 -15.98 -22.04
N ASP A 174 2.07 -16.98 -22.58
CA ASP A 174 0.63 -16.91 -22.87
C ASP A 174 -0.21 -17.09 -21.60
N TYR A 175 -1.35 -16.39 -21.52
CA TYR A 175 -2.22 -16.45 -20.36
C TYR A 175 -2.85 -17.85 -20.26
N PRO A 176 -2.82 -18.50 -19.08
CA PRO A 176 -3.30 -19.86 -18.95
C PRO A 176 -4.83 -19.92 -19.11
N LYS A 177 -5.32 -20.84 -19.94
CA LYS A 177 -6.77 -20.98 -20.23
C LYS A 177 -7.62 -21.29 -19.00
N ASN A 178 -7.04 -21.90 -17.98
CA ASN A 178 -7.71 -22.22 -16.72
C ASN A 178 -7.75 -21.04 -15.73
N GLY A 179 -7.11 -19.90 -16.03
CA GLY A 179 -6.99 -18.75 -15.13
C GLY A 179 -6.04 -18.97 -13.94
N VAL A 180 -5.40 -20.13 -13.83
CA VAL A 180 -4.54 -20.50 -12.70
C VAL A 180 -3.11 -20.05 -13.00
N ILE A 181 -2.72 -18.91 -12.42
CA ILE A 181 -1.37 -18.36 -12.56
C ILE A 181 -0.40 -19.21 -11.74
N LYS A 182 0.64 -19.73 -12.39
CA LYS A 182 1.75 -20.49 -11.78
C LYS A 182 3.07 -19.96 -12.30
N CYS A 183 4.12 -20.04 -11.50
CA CYS A 183 5.45 -19.69 -11.97
C CYS A 183 5.89 -20.65 -13.11
N PRO A 184 6.33 -20.15 -14.27
CA PRO A 184 6.74 -20.99 -15.39
C PRO A 184 8.01 -21.81 -15.08
N HIS A 185 8.83 -21.35 -14.12
CA HIS A 185 10.07 -22.03 -13.77
C HIS A 185 9.90 -23.14 -12.72
N CYS A 186 9.07 -22.92 -11.69
CA CYS A 186 8.96 -23.86 -10.57
C CYS A 186 7.55 -24.43 -10.35
N GLY A 187 6.55 -24.01 -11.14
CA GLY A 187 5.17 -24.49 -11.05
C GLY A 187 4.39 -24.05 -9.80
N LYS A 188 5.04 -23.40 -8.83
CA LYS A 188 4.42 -22.94 -7.58
C LYS A 188 3.64 -21.62 -7.79
N GLN A 189 2.59 -21.41 -7.00
CA GLN A 189 1.79 -20.18 -6.98
C GLN A 189 2.34 -19.10 -6.02
N ASN A 190 3.58 -19.23 -5.58
CA ASN A 190 4.19 -18.28 -4.66
C ASN A 190 4.91 -17.16 -5.44
N TYR A 191 4.15 -16.14 -5.83
CA TYR A 191 4.63 -14.99 -6.59
C TYR A 191 4.14 -13.66 -6.02
N ARG A 192 4.76 -12.56 -6.47
CA ARG A 192 4.36 -11.18 -6.20
C ARG A 192 3.95 -10.53 -7.52
N GLU A 193 2.76 -9.96 -7.57
CA GLU A 193 2.33 -9.13 -8.70
C GLU A 193 2.95 -7.73 -8.58
N THR A 194 3.43 -7.21 -9.70
CA THR A 194 3.97 -5.85 -9.83
C THR A 194 3.50 -5.24 -11.14
N VAL A 195 3.50 -3.92 -11.19
CA VAL A 195 3.12 -3.19 -12.41
C VAL A 195 4.27 -3.24 -13.41
N ASN A 196 3.99 -3.68 -14.64
CA ASN A 196 4.91 -3.65 -15.75
C ASN A 196 4.77 -2.31 -16.50
N LYS A 197 5.58 -1.32 -16.13
CA LYS A 197 5.56 0.01 -16.79
C LYS A 197 6.00 -0.04 -18.26
N ALA A 198 6.67 -1.10 -18.70
CA ALA A 198 7.10 -1.27 -20.09
C ALA A 198 5.96 -1.74 -21.01
N GLN A 199 4.86 -2.27 -20.46
CA GLN A 199 3.71 -2.73 -21.24
C GLN A 199 2.51 -1.83 -20.92
N ILE A 200 2.07 -1.03 -21.89
CA ILE A 200 0.90 -0.17 -21.74
C ILE A 200 -0.28 -0.84 -22.45
N ILE A 201 -1.34 -1.12 -21.70
CA ILE A 201 -2.57 -1.78 -22.19
C ILE A 201 -3.49 -0.77 -22.86
N SER A 202 -3.65 0.41 -22.25
CA SER A 202 -4.55 1.46 -22.76
C SER A 202 -4.10 2.83 -22.26
N TYR A 203 -4.26 3.87 -23.07
CA TYR A 203 -3.80 5.22 -22.72
C TYR A 203 -4.88 6.15 -22.11
N VAL A 204 -6.17 5.86 -22.26
CA VAL A 204 -7.26 6.84 -21.99
C VAL A 204 -8.19 6.38 -20.85
N PRO A 205 -8.57 7.26 -19.91
CA PRO A 205 -8.09 8.63 -19.66
C PRO A 205 -6.75 8.70 -18.91
N LYS A 206 -6.21 7.55 -18.47
CA LYS A 206 -4.89 7.40 -17.83
C LYS A 206 -4.24 6.11 -18.34
N PRO A 207 -2.90 6.05 -18.45
CA PRO A 207 -2.20 4.84 -18.87
C PRO A 207 -2.47 3.69 -17.89
N LYS A 208 -3.04 2.61 -18.39
CA LYS A 208 -3.14 1.31 -17.71
C LYS A 208 -1.95 0.47 -18.13
N TYR A 209 -1.21 -0.04 -17.16
CA TYR A 209 -0.01 -0.83 -17.38
C TYR A 209 -0.30 -2.32 -17.20
N GLY A 210 0.48 -3.14 -17.90
CA GLY A 210 0.49 -4.59 -17.79
C GLY A 210 0.89 -5.05 -16.40
N LYS A 211 0.65 -6.32 -16.11
CA LYS A 211 1.13 -6.98 -14.89
C LYS A 211 2.40 -7.76 -15.18
N LYS A 212 3.37 -7.68 -14.28
CA LYS A 212 4.51 -8.59 -14.20
C LYS A 212 4.48 -9.36 -12.88
N TYR A 213 5.03 -10.56 -12.91
CA TYR A 213 4.99 -11.52 -11.84
C TYR A 213 6.42 -11.88 -11.45
N TYR A 214 6.71 -11.84 -10.16
CA TYR A 214 8.00 -12.22 -9.59
C TYR A 214 7.83 -13.44 -8.69
N CYS A 215 8.50 -14.56 -9.00
CA CYS A 215 8.42 -15.75 -8.17
C CYS A 215 9.29 -15.59 -6.92
N LYS A 216 8.72 -15.82 -5.73
CA LYS A 216 9.49 -15.75 -4.48
C LYS A 216 10.43 -16.95 -4.28
N VAL A 217 10.22 -18.04 -5.02
CA VAL A 217 11.00 -19.29 -4.89
C VAL A 217 12.21 -19.29 -5.82
N CYS A 218 11.98 -19.15 -7.13
CA CYS A 218 13.05 -19.19 -8.12
C CYS A 218 13.56 -17.80 -8.55
N ARG A 219 12.97 -16.71 -8.02
CA ARG A 219 13.34 -15.32 -8.34
C ARG A 219 13.17 -14.92 -9.81
N GLY A 220 12.51 -15.74 -10.62
CA GLY A 220 12.22 -15.43 -12.02
C GLY A 220 11.13 -14.38 -12.16
N GLU A 221 11.28 -13.52 -13.17
CA GLU A 221 10.28 -12.53 -13.60
C GLU A 221 9.63 -12.94 -14.92
N TRP A 222 8.31 -12.87 -14.99
CA TRP A 222 7.56 -13.07 -16.22
C TRP A 222 6.37 -12.12 -16.33
N ALA A 223 5.86 -11.94 -17.54
CA ALA A 223 4.62 -11.24 -17.81
C ALA A 223 3.80 -12.03 -18.82
N TYR A 224 2.50 -11.77 -18.85
CA TYR A 224 1.61 -12.38 -19.82
C TYR A 224 1.50 -11.51 -21.07
N LYS A 225 1.52 -12.13 -22.24
CA LYS A 225 1.11 -11.48 -23.49
C LYS A 225 -0.37 -11.10 -23.35
N MET A 226 -0.68 -9.85 -23.68
CA MET A 226 -2.04 -9.32 -23.71
C MET A 226 -2.45 -9.07 -25.15
#